data_AF-A0A1V6UVH0-F1
#
_entry.id   AF-A0A1V6UVH0-F1
#
_cell.length_a   1.000
_cell.length_b   1.000
_cell.length_c   1.000
_cell.angle_alpha   90.00
_cell.angle_beta   90.00
_cell.angle_gamma   90.00
#
_symmetry.space_group_name_H-M   'P 1'
#
loop_
_entity.id
_entity.type
_entity.pdbx_description
1 polymer ?
#
loop_
_entity_poly.entity_id
_entity_poly.type
_entity_poly.pdbx_seq_one_letter_code
_entity_poly.pdbx_strand_id
1 'polypeptide(L)'
;MTAHALTSTTMPDATKPIISSTVTPMDAETDTVTDGPLFPSNLISPEVISLLPTDYTIRPMRRSDYHRGYLDVLRVLTTVGDITEEAWNQRYDWITSRNDEYYMLVVCDGADQIVGTGSLIVERKFIHSLGMVGHIEDIAVEKNQQGKKLGLRIIQALDYVAAHVGCYKSILDCSEVNEGFYVKCGFKRAGLEMAHYY
;
A
#
# COMPACT_ATOMS: atom_id res chain seq x y z
N MET A 1 7.69 69.53 -26.63
CA MET A 1 9.14 69.40 -26.91
C MET A 1 9.78 69.05 -25.58
N THR A 2 10.32 67.88 -25.31
CA THR A 2 11.22 67.02 -26.11
C THR A 2 11.09 65.56 -25.65
N ALA A 3 11.18 64.63 -26.60
CA ALA A 3 11.22 63.18 -26.39
C ALA A 3 12.67 62.69 -26.32
N HIS A 4 12.94 61.63 -25.54
CA HIS A 4 14.01 60.63 -25.73
C HIS A 4 13.66 59.40 -24.86
N ALA A 5 13.25 58.26 -25.41
CA ALA A 5 13.97 57.23 -26.18
C ALA A 5 14.54 56.12 -25.27
N LEU A 6 13.88 54.97 -25.31
CA LEU A 6 14.28 53.69 -24.72
C LEU A 6 15.50 53.12 -25.45
N THR A 7 16.44 52.53 -24.71
CA THR A 7 17.51 51.71 -25.28
C THR A 7 17.40 50.26 -24.79
N SER A 8 17.27 49.39 -25.78
CA SER A 8 17.29 47.93 -25.74
C SER A 8 18.70 47.42 -25.39
N THR A 9 18.79 46.42 -24.51
CA THR A 9 20.04 45.73 -24.20
C THR A 9 19.99 44.33 -24.82
N THR A 10 20.89 44.07 -25.76
CA THR A 10 21.11 42.77 -26.41
C THR A 10 22.06 41.90 -25.59
N MET A 11 21.68 40.63 -25.38
CA MET A 11 22.50 39.58 -24.75
C MET A 11 23.50 38.98 -25.76
N PRO A 12 24.66 38.48 -25.31
CA PRO A 12 25.64 37.84 -26.19
C PRO A 12 25.33 36.37 -26.48
N ASP A 13 25.74 35.96 -27.67
CA ASP A 13 25.62 34.65 -28.31
C ASP A 13 26.51 33.60 -27.63
N ALA A 14 25.96 32.42 -27.34
CA ALA A 14 26.67 31.29 -26.75
C ALA A 14 26.69 30.11 -27.72
N THR A 15 27.90 29.71 -28.07
CA THR A 15 28.28 28.74 -29.08
C THR A 15 27.80 27.32 -28.73
N LYS A 16 27.17 26.63 -29.70
CA LYS A 16 26.73 25.23 -29.57
C LYS A 16 27.91 24.24 -29.62
N PRO A 17 27.96 23.21 -28.76
CA PRO A 17 28.81 22.06 -28.97
C PRO A 17 28.11 21.01 -29.86
N ILE A 18 28.89 20.41 -30.75
CA ILE A 18 28.51 19.30 -31.64
C ILE A 18 28.62 18.01 -30.84
N ILE A 19 27.50 17.28 -30.66
CA ILE A 19 27.49 15.95 -30.05
C ILE A 19 27.69 14.91 -31.16
N SER A 20 28.81 14.18 -31.08
CA SER A 20 29.10 13.00 -31.90
C SER A 20 28.37 11.79 -31.32
N SER A 21 27.50 11.18 -32.12
CA SER A 21 26.77 9.96 -31.81
C SER A 21 27.64 8.73 -32.08
N THR A 22 28.05 8.05 -31.01
CA THR A 22 28.43 6.63 -31.07
C THR A 22 27.51 5.86 -30.13
N VAL A 23 26.59 5.09 -30.74
CA VAL A 23 25.68 4.19 -30.04
C VAL A 23 26.42 2.87 -29.87
N THR A 24 26.78 2.54 -28.63
CA THR A 24 27.10 1.17 -28.23
C THR A 24 25.80 0.54 -27.69
N PRO A 25 25.43 -0.70 -28.05
CA PRO A 25 24.22 -1.30 -27.50
C PRO A 25 24.41 -1.49 -26.00
N MET A 26 23.55 -0.85 -25.21
CA MET A 26 23.42 -1.13 -23.78
C MET A 26 22.79 -2.51 -23.68
N ASP A 27 23.59 -3.47 -23.21
CA ASP A 27 23.09 -4.76 -22.79
C ASP A 27 21.91 -4.54 -21.83
N ALA A 28 20.81 -5.23 -22.10
CA ALA A 28 19.67 -5.28 -21.20
C ALA A 28 20.11 -6.03 -19.94
N GLU A 29 20.68 -5.31 -18.99
CA GLU A 29 20.80 -5.77 -17.61
C GLU A 29 19.38 -6.02 -17.11
N THR A 30 19.09 -7.30 -16.94
CA THR A 30 17.90 -7.77 -16.27
C THR A 30 18.07 -7.38 -14.80
N ASP A 31 17.51 -6.24 -14.41
CA ASP A 31 17.34 -5.88 -13.00
C ASP A 31 16.70 -7.08 -12.30
N THR A 32 17.49 -7.77 -11.48
CA THR A 32 16.99 -8.83 -10.62
C THR A 32 16.08 -8.15 -9.61
N VAL A 33 14.79 -8.09 -9.90
CA VAL A 33 13.78 -7.61 -8.97
C VAL A 33 13.88 -8.47 -7.72
N THR A 34 14.48 -7.92 -6.66
CA THR A 34 14.58 -8.61 -5.38
C THR A 34 13.16 -8.80 -4.85
N ASP A 35 12.80 -10.03 -4.48
CA ASP A 35 11.52 -10.38 -3.84
C ASP A 35 11.48 -9.91 -2.37
N GLY A 36 11.71 -8.61 -2.19
CA GLY A 36 11.75 -7.93 -0.90
C GLY A 36 10.35 -7.55 -0.40
N PRO A 37 10.24 -7.15 0.88
CA PRO A 37 8.99 -6.65 1.43
C PRO A 37 8.57 -5.34 0.75
N LEU A 38 7.26 -5.17 0.51
CA LEU A 38 6.66 -3.98 -0.11
C LEU A 38 7.03 -2.68 0.62
N PHE A 39 7.11 -2.74 1.95
CA PHE A 39 7.50 -1.63 2.82
C PHE A 39 8.41 -2.13 3.96
N PRO A 40 9.14 -1.25 4.67
CA PRO A 40 10.05 -1.63 5.73
C PRO A 40 9.39 -2.50 6.82
N SER A 41 9.93 -3.68 7.09
CA SER A 41 9.31 -4.64 8.03
C SER A 41 9.31 -4.17 9.50
N ASN A 42 10.09 -3.14 9.85
CA ASN A 42 10.04 -2.50 11.17
C ASN A 42 8.76 -1.69 11.42
N LEU A 43 7.94 -1.47 10.38
CA LEU A 43 6.59 -0.90 10.52
C LEU A 43 5.55 -1.94 10.95
N ILE A 44 5.91 -3.22 11.05
CA ILE A 44 5.03 -4.23 11.65
C ILE A 44 5.19 -4.17 13.18
N SER A 45 4.08 -4.00 13.89
CA SER A 45 4.05 -3.90 15.36
C SER A 45 4.74 -5.10 16.05
N PRO A 46 5.79 -4.87 16.86
CA PRO A 46 6.43 -5.92 17.64
C PRO A 46 5.47 -6.61 18.62
N GLU A 47 4.52 -5.85 19.19
CA GLU A 47 3.49 -6.37 20.07
C GLU A 47 2.57 -7.33 19.31
N VAL A 48 2.11 -6.95 18.11
CA VAL A 48 1.26 -7.81 17.28
C VAL A 48 1.99 -9.10 16.92
N ILE A 49 3.26 -9.03 16.54
CA ILE A 49 4.09 -10.21 16.24
C ILE A 49 4.12 -11.15 17.46
N SER A 50 4.33 -10.62 18.67
CA SER A 50 4.39 -11.43 19.90
C SER A 50 3.07 -12.11 20.27
N LEU A 51 1.95 -11.63 19.72
CA LEU A 51 0.59 -12.10 20.01
C LEU A 51 0.00 -13.01 18.93
N LEU A 52 0.76 -13.32 17.88
CA LEU A 52 0.36 -14.30 16.88
C LEU A 52 0.42 -15.73 17.44
N PRO A 53 -0.41 -16.64 16.91
CA PRO A 53 -0.25 -18.07 17.20
C PRO A 53 1.14 -18.56 16.79
N THR A 54 1.63 -19.61 17.46
CA THR A 54 2.89 -20.27 17.09
C THR A 54 2.93 -20.61 15.61
N ASP A 55 4.08 -20.39 14.97
CA ASP A 55 4.36 -20.62 13.55
C ASP A 55 3.62 -19.69 12.57
N TYR A 56 2.78 -18.77 13.05
CA TYR A 56 2.20 -17.74 12.19
C TYR A 56 3.13 -16.54 12.10
N THR A 57 3.12 -15.89 10.95
CA THR A 57 3.84 -14.63 10.74
C THR A 57 2.89 -13.56 10.20
N ILE A 58 3.22 -12.30 10.45
CA ILE A 58 2.60 -11.15 9.80
C ILE A 58 3.72 -10.31 9.20
N ARG A 59 3.62 -10.00 7.92
CA ARG A 59 4.69 -9.33 7.18
C ARG A 59 4.14 -8.48 6.04
N PRO A 60 4.92 -7.52 5.51
CA PRO A 60 4.57 -6.85 4.27
C PRO A 60 4.39 -7.87 3.13
N MET A 61 3.50 -7.55 2.20
CA MET A 61 3.35 -8.27 0.94
C MET A 61 4.69 -8.30 0.19
N ARG A 62 4.89 -9.33 -0.62
CA ARG A 62 5.99 -9.48 -1.58
C ARG A 62 5.45 -9.79 -2.97
N ARG A 63 6.27 -9.63 -4.01
CA ARG A 63 5.84 -9.93 -5.38
C ARG A 63 5.49 -11.41 -5.53
N SER A 64 6.27 -12.31 -4.91
CA SER A 64 6.04 -13.75 -4.96
C SER A 64 4.78 -14.24 -4.25
N ASP A 65 4.08 -13.37 -3.51
CA ASP A 65 2.83 -13.72 -2.79
C ASP A 65 1.68 -14.11 -3.74
N TYR A 66 1.81 -13.83 -5.04
CA TYR A 66 0.94 -14.40 -6.09
C TYR A 66 0.86 -15.93 -6.00
N HIS A 67 2.01 -16.59 -5.77
CA HIS A 67 2.13 -18.06 -5.72
C HIS A 67 1.82 -18.64 -4.34
N ARG A 68 1.38 -17.82 -3.39
CA ARG A 68 1.17 -18.20 -1.97
C ARG A 68 -0.29 -18.06 -1.53
N GLY A 69 -1.21 -17.99 -2.49
CA GLY A 69 -2.65 -17.95 -2.23
C GLY A 69 -3.22 -16.57 -1.91
N TYR A 70 -2.47 -15.48 -2.13
CA TYR A 70 -2.95 -14.12 -1.79
C TYR A 70 -4.32 -13.80 -2.41
N LEU A 71 -4.47 -14.05 -3.72
CA LEU A 71 -5.71 -13.76 -4.44
C LEU A 71 -6.86 -14.65 -3.97
N ASP A 72 -6.59 -15.89 -3.54
CA ASP A 72 -7.61 -16.80 -3.05
C ASP A 72 -8.16 -16.37 -1.68
N VAL A 73 -7.31 -15.79 -0.82
CA VAL A 73 -7.76 -15.20 0.44
C VAL A 73 -8.71 -14.03 0.18
N LEU A 74 -8.42 -13.15 -0.78
CA LEU A 74 -9.32 -12.03 -1.12
C LEU A 74 -10.71 -12.48 -1.59
N ARG A 75 -10.83 -13.68 -2.17
CA ARG A 75 -12.13 -14.22 -2.65
C ARG A 75 -13.14 -14.47 -1.52
N VAL A 76 -12.72 -14.51 -0.26
CA VAL A 76 -13.67 -14.59 0.87
C VAL A 76 -14.35 -13.26 1.16
N LEU A 77 -13.78 -12.15 0.69
CA LEU A 77 -14.30 -10.80 0.87
C LEU A 77 -15.26 -10.43 -0.27
N THR A 78 -14.82 -10.59 -1.51
CA THR A 78 -15.60 -10.17 -2.69
C THR A 78 -15.10 -10.86 -3.98
N THR A 79 -15.71 -10.51 -5.11
CA THR A 79 -15.28 -10.94 -6.44
C THR A 79 -13.90 -10.38 -6.78
N VAL A 80 -12.93 -11.26 -7.07
CA VAL A 80 -11.57 -10.89 -7.52
C VAL A 80 -11.43 -10.97 -9.05
N GLY A 81 -12.09 -11.95 -9.68
CA GLY A 81 -11.87 -12.29 -11.09
C GLY A 81 -10.66 -13.19 -11.33
N ASP A 82 -10.26 -13.30 -12.59
CA ASP A 82 -9.11 -14.08 -13.05
C ASP A 82 -7.96 -13.13 -13.36
N ILE A 83 -6.92 -13.15 -12.53
CA ILE A 83 -5.76 -12.26 -12.63
C ILE A 83 -4.54 -13.12 -12.99
N THR A 84 -3.94 -12.85 -14.15
CA THR A 84 -2.69 -13.50 -14.57
C THR A 84 -1.50 -12.97 -13.77
N GLU A 85 -0.40 -13.70 -13.75
CA GLU A 85 0.82 -13.28 -13.06
C GLU A 85 1.38 -11.97 -13.65
N GLU A 86 1.23 -11.74 -14.96
CA GLU A 86 1.63 -10.50 -15.60
C GLU A 86 0.80 -9.31 -15.10
N ALA A 87 -0.51 -9.47 -14.99
CA ALA A 87 -1.41 -8.44 -14.47
C ALA A 87 -1.15 -8.15 -12.98
N TRP A 88 -0.88 -9.20 -12.20
CA TRP A 88 -0.42 -9.09 -10.82
C TRP A 88 0.86 -8.26 -10.74
N ASN A 89 1.89 -8.63 -11.52
CA ASN A 89 3.19 -7.96 -11.52
C ASN A 89 3.04 -6.48 -11.87
N GLN A 90 2.27 -6.14 -12.91
CA GLN A 90 1.99 -4.75 -13.29
C GLN A 90 1.33 -3.96 -12.16
N ARG A 91 0.34 -4.55 -11.47
CA ARG A 91 -0.32 -3.90 -10.32
C ARG A 91 0.64 -3.76 -9.14
N TYR A 92 1.40 -4.80 -8.83
CA TYR A 92 2.39 -4.80 -7.75
C TYR A 92 3.46 -3.74 -7.97
N ASP A 93 3.96 -3.59 -9.20
CA ASP A 93 4.90 -2.54 -9.59
C ASP A 93 4.33 -1.14 -9.36
N TRP A 94 3.09 -0.92 -9.78
CA TRP A 94 2.39 0.35 -9.56
C TRP A 94 2.24 0.67 -8.07
N ILE A 95 1.88 -0.32 -7.24
CA ILE A 95 1.74 -0.17 -5.78
C ILE A 95 3.11 0.09 -5.13
N THR A 96 4.15 -0.63 -5.55
CA THR A 96 5.51 -0.49 -5.01
C THR A 96 6.09 0.89 -5.27
N SER A 97 5.79 1.51 -6.42
CA SER A 97 6.19 2.89 -6.71
C SER A 97 5.50 3.96 -5.83
N ARG A 98 4.58 3.55 -4.96
CA ARG A 98 3.79 4.36 -4.00
C ARG A 98 3.82 3.72 -2.61
N ASN A 99 4.94 3.12 -2.23
CA ASN A 99 5.09 2.41 -0.95
C ASN A 99 5.15 3.33 0.28
N ASP A 100 5.01 4.65 0.10
CA ASP A 100 4.71 5.63 1.15
C ASP A 100 3.19 5.90 1.28
N GLU A 101 2.37 5.40 0.37
CA GLU A 101 0.90 5.50 0.36
C GLU A 101 0.23 4.16 0.65
N TYR A 102 0.70 3.08 0.02
CA TYR A 102 0.12 1.74 0.12
C TYR A 102 0.95 0.84 1.04
N TYR A 103 0.33 0.39 2.13
CA TYR A 103 0.91 -0.56 3.08
C TYR A 103 0.06 -1.82 3.10
N MET A 104 0.42 -2.78 2.25
CA MET A 104 -0.27 -4.08 2.16
C MET A 104 0.50 -5.15 2.94
N LEU A 105 -0.18 -5.82 3.85
CA LEU A 105 0.40 -6.88 4.68
C LEU A 105 -0.41 -8.17 4.59
N VAL A 106 0.27 -9.26 4.92
CA VAL A 106 -0.27 -10.61 4.91
C VAL A 106 0.01 -11.30 6.23
N VAL A 107 -0.89 -12.19 6.62
CA VAL A 107 -0.65 -13.19 7.65
C VAL A 107 -0.39 -14.51 6.94
N CYS A 108 0.71 -15.18 7.30
CA CYS A 108 1.05 -16.50 6.81
C CYS A 108 0.97 -17.54 7.93
N ASP A 109 0.57 -18.76 7.60
CA ASP A 109 0.61 -19.90 8.51
C ASP A 109 2.01 -20.57 8.56
N GLY A 110 2.13 -21.67 9.30
CA GLY A 110 3.39 -22.41 9.43
C GLY A 110 3.89 -23.10 8.16
N ALA A 111 3.07 -23.15 7.09
CA ALA A 111 3.46 -23.62 5.77
C ALA A 111 3.81 -22.46 4.82
N ASP A 112 3.89 -21.23 5.34
CA ASP A 112 4.16 -20.00 4.60
C ASP A 112 3.13 -19.73 3.49
N GLN A 113 1.89 -20.23 3.69
CA GLN A 113 0.72 -19.91 2.89
C GLN A 113 0.02 -18.67 3.45
N ILE A 114 -0.47 -17.80 2.58
CA ILE A 114 -1.20 -16.61 3.00
C ILE A 114 -2.59 -17.04 3.43
N VAL A 115 -2.95 -16.64 4.65
CA VAL A 115 -4.22 -16.97 5.31
C VAL A 115 -5.01 -15.74 5.73
N GLY A 116 -4.41 -14.55 5.61
CA GLY A 116 -5.08 -13.29 5.86
C GLY A 116 -4.40 -12.13 5.14
N THR A 117 -5.18 -11.13 4.75
CA THR A 117 -4.73 -9.93 4.04
C THR A 117 -5.33 -8.68 4.65
N GLY A 118 -4.64 -7.56 4.51
CA GLY A 118 -5.19 -6.25 4.79
C GLY A 118 -4.31 -5.15 4.22
N SER A 119 -4.93 -4.03 3.90
CA SER A 119 -4.29 -2.88 3.28
C SER A 119 -4.53 -1.64 4.11
N LEU A 120 -3.55 -0.75 4.16
CA LEU A 120 -3.70 0.62 4.61
C LEU A 120 -3.29 1.56 3.47
N ILE A 121 -4.18 2.48 3.12
CA ILE A 121 -3.91 3.57 2.16
C ILE A 121 -3.85 4.88 2.93
N VAL A 122 -2.73 5.60 2.82
CA VAL A 122 -2.54 6.87 3.53
C VAL A 122 -2.87 8.06 2.63
N GLU A 123 -3.97 8.73 2.93
CA GLU A 123 -4.43 9.91 2.21
C GLU A 123 -3.84 11.19 2.83
N ARG A 124 -3.19 12.02 2.02
CA ARG A 124 -2.71 13.36 2.42
C ARG A 124 -3.82 14.39 2.28
N LYS A 125 -4.01 15.24 3.29
CA LYS A 125 -5.06 16.26 3.32
C LYS A 125 -4.50 17.64 3.60
N PHE A 126 -5.19 18.70 3.18
CA PHE A 126 -4.89 20.08 3.62
C PHE A 126 -5.39 20.37 5.04
N ILE A 127 -6.56 19.82 5.39
CA ILE A 127 -7.16 19.96 6.71
C ILE A 127 -6.32 19.27 7.79
N HIS A 128 -6.59 19.57 9.06
CA HIS A 128 -5.78 19.08 10.19
C HIS A 128 -4.30 19.43 10.05
N SER A 129 -4.00 20.64 9.57
CA SER A 129 -2.64 21.17 9.41
C SER A 129 -1.75 20.30 8.51
N LEU A 130 -2.19 20.07 7.28
CA LEU A 130 -1.54 19.14 6.34
C LEU A 130 -1.53 17.69 6.85
N GLY A 131 -2.59 17.29 7.56
CA GLY A 131 -2.68 15.99 8.21
C GLY A 131 -2.91 14.83 7.24
N MET A 132 -2.76 13.60 7.75
CA MET A 132 -2.97 12.37 6.99
C MET A 132 -4.05 11.48 7.62
N VAL A 133 -4.77 10.74 6.79
CA VAL A 133 -5.76 9.73 7.23
C VAL A 133 -5.37 8.37 6.67
N GLY A 134 -5.37 7.35 7.52
CA GLY A 134 -5.27 5.98 7.12
C GLY A 134 -6.63 5.40 6.72
N HIS A 135 -6.73 4.78 5.57
CA HIS A 135 -7.92 4.03 5.12
C HIS A 135 -7.58 2.55 5.13
N ILE A 136 -8.26 1.78 5.97
CA ILE A 136 -8.06 0.33 6.07
C ILE A 136 -8.99 -0.35 5.06
N GLU A 137 -8.41 -1.14 4.17
CA GLU A 137 -9.07 -1.76 3.03
C GLU A 137 -8.76 -3.26 2.93
N ASP A 138 -9.57 -3.99 2.17
CA ASP A 138 -9.32 -5.36 1.73
C ASP A 138 -8.97 -6.37 2.85
N ILE A 139 -9.67 -6.26 3.98
CA ILE A 139 -9.50 -7.14 5.12
C ILE A 139 -10.15 -8.50 4.85
N ALA A 140 -9.34 -9.54 4.72
CA ALA A 140 -9.80 -10.89 4.48
C ALA A 140 -9.02 -11.91 5.32
N VAL A 141 -9.70 -12.98 5.75
CA VAL A 141 -9.09 -14.14 6.43
C VAL A 141 -9.74 -15.39 5.87
N GLU A 142 -8.92 -16.36 5.47
CA GLU A 142 -9.36 -17.66 4.94
C GLU A 142 -10.36 -18.33 5.90
N LYS A 143 -11.43 -18.96 5.38
CA LYS A 143 -12.59 -19.40 6.19
C LYS A 143 -12.22 -20.34 7.35
N ASN A 144 -11.35 -21.31 7.10
CA ASN A 144 -10.77 -22.26 8.07
C ASN A 144 -9.75 -21.62 9.06
N GLN A 145 -9.39 -20.35 8.83
CA GLN A 145 -8.45 -19.56 9.65
C GLN A 145 -9.16 -18.48 10.47
N GLN A 146 -10.46 -18.27 10.23
CA GLN A 146 -11.30 -17.35 11.00
C GLN A 146 -11.47 -17.83 12.46
N GLY A 147 -11.81 -16.89 13.36
CA GLY A 147 -11.95 -17.17 14.79
C GLY A 147 -10.63 -17.25 15.58
N LYS A 148 -9.49 -17.33 14.90
CA LYS A 148 -8.13 -17.42 15.51
C LYS A 148 -7.49 -16.05 15.81
N LYS A 149 -8.29 -14.99 15.87
CA LYS A 149 -7.86 -13.59 16.08
C LYS A 149 -6.96 -12.99 14.98
N LEU A 150 -6.73 -13.68 13.86
CA LEU A 150 -5.86 -13.17 12.78
C LEU A 150 -6.35 -11.83 12.21
N GLY A 151 -7.67 -11.70 11.95
CA GLY A 151 -8.26 -10.42 11.51
C GLY A 151 -8.02 -9.29 12.51
N LEU A 152 -8.11 -9.56 13.82
CA LEU A 152 -7.79 -8.57 14.86
C LEU A 152 -6.32 -8.15 14.78
N ARG A 153 -5.40 -9.10 14.55
CA ARG A 153 -3.96 -8.80 14.41
C ARG A 153 -3.66 -7.97 13.16
N ILE A 154 -4.35 -8.25 12.06
CA ILE A 154 -4.26 -7.44 10.82
C ILE A 154 -4.67 -5.99 11.12
N ILE A 155 -5.84 -5.77 11.73
CA ILE A 155 -6.31 -4.41 12.07
C ILE A 155 -5.33 -3.70 13.00
N GLN A 156 -4.83 -4.37 14.05
CA GLN A 156 -3.86 -3.79 14.98
C GLN A 156 -2.54 -3.42 14.30
N ALA A 157 -2.07 -4.24 13.35
CA ALA A 157 -0.86 -3.94 12.60
C ALA A 157 -1.05 -2.74 11.67
N LEU A 158 -2.18 -2.66 10.95
CA LEU A 158 -2.47 -1.53 10.07
C LEU A 158 -2.65 -0.23 10.86
N ASP A 159 -3.34 -0.27 12.00
CA ASP A 159 -3.51 0.91 12.86
C ASP A 159 -2.18 1.38 13.47
N TYR A 160 -1.29 0.43 13.83
CA TYR A 160 0.08 0.75 14.23
C TYR A 160 0.85 1.46 13.11
N VAL A 161 0.79 0.95 11.87
CA VAL A 161 1.42 1.61 10.71
C VAL A 161 0.88 3.03 10.55
N ALA A 162 -0.44 3.21 10.53
CA ALA A 162 -1.09 4.50 10.35
C ALA A 162 -0.62 5.53 11.40
N ALA A 163 -0.60 5.14 12.67
CA ALA A 163 -0.11 5.99 13.75
C ALA A 163 1.39 6.32 13.61
N HIS A 164 2.22 5.33 13.25
CA HIS A 164 3.68 5.51 13.12
C HIS A 164 4.07 6.43 11.97
N VAL A 165 3.33 6.40 10.87
CA VAL A 165 3.58 7.30 9.72
C VAL A 165 2.94 8.68 9.90
N GLY A 166 2.21 8.92 11.00
CA GLY A 166 1.69 10.23 11.37
C GLY A 166 0.25 10.52 10.93
N CYS A 167 -0.56 9.49 10.66
CA CYS A 167 -2.00 9.68 10.46
C CYS A 167 -2.65 10.16 11.77
N TYR A 168 -3.56 11.13 11.68
CA TYR A 168 -4.30 11.59 12.86
C TYR A 168 -5.48 10.69 13.21
N LYS A 169 -5.88 9.80 12.29
CA LYS A 169 -6.87 8.72 12.50
C LYS A 169 -6.75 7.65 11.40
N SER A 170 -7.29 6.48 11.70
CA SER A 170 -7.62 5.43 10.74
C SER A 170 -9.14 5.35 10.57
N ILE A 171 -9.63 5.09 9.36
CA ILE A 171 -11.04 4.83 9.06
C ILE A 171 -11.18 3.59 8.17
N LEU A 172 -12.38 3.02 8.16
CA LEU A 172 -12.80 1.92 7.31
C LEU A 172 -14.32 1.91 7.23
N ASP A 173 -14.83 1.28 6.18
CA ASP A 173 -16.26 1.01 6.04
C ASP A 173 -16.55 -0.46 6.32
N CYS A 174 -17.74 -0.74 6.86
CA CYS A 174 -18.16 -2.08 7.19
C CYS A 174 -19.69 -2.21 7.17
N SER A 175 -20.16 -3.45 6.99
CA SER A 175 -21.58 -3.81 7.11
C SER A 175 -22.00 -3.89 8.59
N GLU A 176 -23.31 -3.88 8.83
CA GLU A 176 -23.83 -4.10 10.19
C GLU A 176 -23.42 -5.47 10.77
N VAL A 177 -23.24 -6.49 9.92
CA VAL A 177 -22.88 -7.86 10.35
C VAL A 177 -21.47 -7.92 10.93
N ASN A 178 -20.52 -7.14 10.41
CA ASN A 178 -19.13 -7.12 10.86
C ASN A 178 -18.78 -5.90 11.75
N GLU A 179 -19.71 -4.96 11.99
CA GLU A 179 -19.50 -3.83 12.92
C GLU A 179 -19.00 -4.31 14.29
N GLY A 180 -19.60 -5.38 14.84
CA GLY A 180 -19.19 -5.94 16.13
C GLY A 180 -17.76 -6.49 16.17
N PHE A 181 -17.17 -6.85 15.03
CA PHE A 181 -15.75 -7.20 14.93
C PHE A 181 -14.86 -5.95 15.03
N TYR A 182 -15.21 -4.88 14.31
CA TYR A 182 -14.43 -3.63 14.34
C TYR A 182 -14.50 -2.92 15.70
N VAL A 183 -15.65 -3.00 16.38
CA VAL A 183 -15.77 -2.54 17.78
C VAL A 183 -14.78 -3.29 18.70
N LYS A 184 -14.61 -4.60 18.53
CA LYS A 184 -13.62 -5.39 19.28
C LYS A 184 -12.17 -5.04 18.92
N CYS A 185 -11.95 -4.43 17.75
CA CYS A 185 -10.65 -3.90 17.34
C CYS A 185 -10.38 -2.49 17.88
N GLY A 186 -11.33 -1.86 18.59
CA GLY A 186 -11.19 -0.52 19.15
C GLY A 186 -11.75 0.61 18.27
N PHE A 187 -12.30 0.28 17.09
CA PHE A 187 -12.96 1.25 16.22
C PHE A 187 -14.35 1.60 16.77
N LYS A 188 -14.85 2.77 16.36
CA LYS A 188 -16.19 3.26 16.72
C LYS A 188 -16.89 3.75 15.46
N ARG A 189 -18.21 3.59 15.40
CA ARG A 189 -19.02 4.14 14.31
C ARG A 189 -18.83 5.65 14.22
N ALA A 190 -18.49 6.15 13.03
CA ALA A 190 -18.14 7.55 12.80
C ALA A 190 -18.92 8.21 11.64
N GLY A 191 -19.70 7.44 10.88
CA GLY A 191 -20.44 7.92 9.72
C GLY A 191 -21.27 6.84 9.05
N LEU A 192 -21.72 7.13 7.83
CA LEU A 192 -22.36 6.19 6.91
C LEU A 192 -21.55 6.18 5.61
N GLU A 193 -21.22 4.97 5.14
CA GLU A 193 -20.72 4.78 3.79
C GLU A 193 -21.85 5.06 2.79
N MET A 194 -21.53 5.77 1.72
CA MET A 194 -22.46 6.03 0.62
C MET A 194 -21.79 5.60 -0.68
N ALA A 195 -22.44 4.74 -1.47
CA ALA A 195 -21.88 4.21 -2.71
C ALA A 195 -22.75 4.53 -3.93
N HIS A 196 -22.10 4.73 -5.07
CA HIS A 196 -22.73 4.82 -6.39
C HIS A 196 -21.88 3.98 -7.36
N TYR A 197 -22.42 2.82 -7.75
CA TYR A 197 -21.75 1.87 -8.65
C TYR A 197 -21.98 2.26 -10.12
N TYR A 198 -20.94 2.16 -10.95
CA TYR A 198 -20.95 2.48 -12.39
C TYR A 198 -20.87 1.22 -13.26
#